data_AF-A0A357EEF7-F1
#
_entry.id   AF-A0A357EEF7-F1
#
_cell.length_a   1.000
_cell.length_b   1.000
_cell.length_c   1.000
_cell.angle_alpha   90.00
_cell.angle_beta   90.00
_cell.angle_gamma   90.00
#
_symmetry.space_group_name_H-M   'P 1'
#
loop_
_entity.id
_entity.type
_entity.pdbx_description
1 polymer ?
#
loop_
_entity_poly.entity_id
_entity_poly.type
_entity_poly.pdbx_seq_one_letter_code
_entity_poly.pdbx_strand_id
1 'polypeptide(L)' 'LFMVERDYNFSESVTYGVASGVGWALAIVAMAGVREKLKYSDIPEGLQGLGVTFITAGLMALGFMAFSGIQL' A
#
# COMPACT_ATOMS: atom_id res chain seq x y z
N LEU A 1 2.70 -12.58 -18.16
CA LEU A 1 4.12 -12.93 -18.42
C LEU A 1 4.80 -13.48 -17.17
N PHE A 2 4.75 -12.82 -16.00
CA PHE A 2 5.38 -13.30 -14.74
C PHE A 2 4.90 -14.65 -14.14
N MET A 3 3.69 -15.13 -14.47
CA MET A 3 3.10 -16.34 -13.87
C MET A 3 3.57 -17.63 -14.55
N VAL A 4 3.87 -17.57 -15.85
CA VAL A 4 4.24 -18.72 -16.67
C VAL A 4 5.75 -18.98 -16.60
N GLU A 5 6.56 -17.95 -16.35
CA GLU A 5 8.02 -18.06 -16.18
C GLU A 5 8.46 -18.65 -14.83
N ARG A 6 7.55 -18.76 -13.84
CA ARG A 6 7.87 -19.21 -12.48
C ARG A 6 7.41 -20.63 -12.14
N ASP A 7 6.82 -21.36 -13.10
CA ASP A 7 6.35 -22.74 -12.89
C ASP A 7 5.45 -22.90 -11.64
N TYR A 8 4.65 -21.88 -11.32
CA TYR A 8 3.79 -21.90 -10.13
C TYR A 8 2.64 -22.88 -10.32
N ASN A 9 2.50 -23.83 -9.39
CA ASN A 9 1.34 -24.74 -9.38
C ASN A 9 0.03 -23.96 -9.15
N PHE A 10 -1.12 -24.57 -9.48
CA PHE A 10 -2.44 -23.95 -9.29
C PHE A 10 -2.65 -23.47 -7.85
N SER A 11 -2.15 -24.21 -6.86
CA SER A 11 -2.20 -23.85 -5.43
C SER A 11 -1.36 -22.62 -5.07
N GLU A 12 -0.16 -22.49 -5.62
CA GLU A 12 0.71 -21.33 -5.38
C GLU A 12 0.17 -20.08 -6.05
N SER A 13 -0.41 -20.25 -7.25
CA SER A 13 -1.07 -19.18 -8.00
C SER A 13 -2.25 -18.57 -7.24
N VAL A 14 -3.11 -19.41 -6.65
CA VAL A 14 -4.24 -18.97 -5.83
C VAL A 14 -3.75 -18.27 -4.57
N THR A 15 -2.75 -18.82 -3.89
CA THR A 15 -2.18 -18.23 -2.66
C THR A 15 -1.53 -16.88 -2.95
N TYR A 16 -0.78 -16.75 -4.05
CA TYR A 16 -0.18 -15.50 -4.48
C TYR A 16 -1.24 -14.44 -4.82
N GLY A 17 -2.30 -14.82 -5.53
CA GLY A 17 -3.41 -13.92 -5.85
C GLY A 17 -4.14 -13.43 -4.60
N VAL A 18 -4.46 -14.32 -3.66
CA VAL A 18 -5.12 -13.98 -2.40
C VAL A 18 -4.22 -13.10 -1.54
N ALA A 19 -2.95 -13.46 -1.36
CA ALA A 19 -2.00 -12.68 -0.57
C ALA A 19 -1.78 -11.28 -1.16
N SER A 20 -1.65 -11.17 -2.49
CA SER A 20 -1.52 -9.88 -3.18
C SER A 20 -2.78 -9.01 -3.02
N GLY A 21 -3.96 -9.62 -3.11
CA GLY A 21 -5.23 -8.92 -2.89
C GLY A 21 -5.39 -8.41 -1.46
N VAL A 22 -5.04 -9.23 -0.46
CA VAL A 22 -5.05 -8.83 0.96
C VAL A 22 -4.04 -7.71 1.22
N GLY A 23 -2.84 -7.78 0.66
CA GLY A 23 -1.83 -6.73 0.78
C GLY A 23 -2.30 -5.39 0.21
N TRP A 24 -2.96 -5.41 -0.94
CA TRP A 24 -3.55 -4.22 -1.54
C TRP A 24 -4.71 -3.64 -0.72
N ALA A 25 -5.59 -4.49 -0.20
CA ALA A 25 -6.68 -4.07 0.67
C ALA A 25 -6.15 -3.38 1.94
N LEU A 26 -5.11 -3.96 2.57
CA LEU A 26 -4.42 -3.36 3.72
C LEU A 26 -3.85 -1.98 3.40
N ALA A 27 -3.21 -1.81 2.23
CA ALA A 27 -2.67 -0.53 1.81
C ALA A 27 -3.75 0.55 1.66
N ILE A 28 -4.92 0.20 1.10
CA ILE A 28 -6.04 1.15 0.95
C ILE A 28 -6.65 1.52 2.30
N VAL A 29 -6.86 0.54 3.18
CA VAL A 29 -7.41 0.81 4.52
C VAL A 29 -6.47 1.70 5.33
N ALA A 30 -5.15 1.46 5.25
CA ALA A 30 -4.15 2.32 5.87
C ALA A 30 -4.20 3.76 5.32
N MET A 31 -4.28 3.91 3.99
CA MET A 31 -4.47 5.23 3.35
C MET A 31 -5.74 5.94 3.83
N ALA A 32 -6.86 5.22 3.90
CA ALA A 32 -8.13 5.76 4.35
C ALA A 32 -8.03 6.27 5.80
N GLY A 33 -7.44 5.48 6.70
CA GLY A 33 -7.25 5.87 8.10
C GLY A 33 -6.34 7.08 8.27
N VAL A 34 -5.25 7.16 7.50
CA VAL A 34 -4.35 8.33 7.51
C VAL A 34 -5.08 9.58 7.02
N ARG A 35 -5.86 9.47 5.92
CA ARG A 35 -6.65 10.60 5.39
C ARG A 35 -7.72 11.07 6.36
N GLU A 36 -8.39 10.15 7.04
CA GLU A 36 -9.43 10.48 8.03
C GLU A 36 -8.83 11.23 9.23
N LYS A 37 -7.71 10.76 9.76
CA LYS A 37 -7.01 11.44 10.86
C LYS A 37 -6.53 12.85 10.48
N LEU A 38 -6.05 13.01 9.24
CA LEU A 38 -5.62 14.31 8.71
C LEU A 38 -6.78 15.30 8.54
N LYS A 39 -7.98 14.83 8.21
CA LYS A 39 -9.18 15.69 8.14
C LYS A 39 -9.53 16.37 9.47
N TYR A 40 -9.20 15.73 10.59
CA TYR A 40 -9.39 16.29 11.94
C TYR A 40 -8.19 17.13 12.43
N SER A 41 -7.15 17.28 11.62
CA SER A 41 -5.95 18.03 11.95
C SER A 41 -5.96 19.40 11.28
N ASP A 42 -5.38 20.43 11.91
CA ASP A 42 -5.26 21.77 11.35
C ASP A 42 -4.23 21.79 10.20
N ILE A 43 -4.67 21.44 8.99
CA ILE A 43 -3.83 21.48 7.78
C ILE A 43 -3.84 22.90 7.21
N PRO A 44 -2.69 23.52 6.93
CA PRO A 44 -2.63 24.85 6.31
C PRO A 44 -3.31 24.85 4.93
N GLU A 45 -4.14 25.88 4.66
CA GLU A 45 -5.06 25.95 3.51
C GLU A 45 -4.41 25.64 2.15
N GLY A 46 -3.16 26.04 1.93
CA GLY A 46 -2.43 25.79 0.68
C GLY A 46 -2.00 24.34 0.44
N LEU A 47 -2.01 23.48 1.46
CA LEU A 47 -1.62 22.07 1.37
C LEU A 47 -2.81 21.10 1.48
N GLN A 48 -4.02 21.62 1.72
CA GLN A 48 -5.23 20.82 1.82
C GLN A 48 -5.54 20.11 0.49
N GLY A 49 -6.03 18.87 0.59
CA GLY A 49 -6.38 18.06 -0.58
C GLY A 49 -5.19 17.31 -1.18
N LEU A 50 -4.63 17.80 -2.30
CA LEU A 50 -3.67 17.02 -3.10
C LEU A 50 -2.26 17.00 -2.48
N GLY A 51 -1.77 18.11 -1.94
CA GLY A 51 -0.40 18.21 -1.42
C GLY A 51 -0.12 17.24 -0.27
N VAL A 52 -0.96 17.26 0.76
CA VAL A 52 -0.87 16.31 1.89
C VAL A 52 -1.06 14.86 1.45
N THR A 53 -1.93 14.60 0.46
CA THR A 53 -2.13 13.23 -0.04
C THR A 53 -0.86 12.66 -0.68
N PHE A 54 -0.11 13.46 -1.44
CA PHE A 54 1.18 13.02 -1.99
C PHE A 54 2.25 12.80 -0.92
N ILE A 55 2.33 13.69 0.08
CA ILE A 55 3.30 13.55 1.18
C ILE A 55 3.01 12.27 1.98
N THR A 56 1.75 12.03 2.31
CA THR A 56 1.33 10.83 3.05
C THR A 56 1.53 9.55 2.24
N ALA A 57 1.26 9.57 0.94
CA ALA A 57 1.57 8.45 0.05
C ALA A 57 3.08 8.15 0.01
N GLY A 58 3.94 9.19 -0.03
CA GLY A 58 5.39 9.04 0.04
C GLY A 58 5.87 8.45 1.38
N LEU A 59 5.36 8.96 2.51
CA LEU A 59 5.69 8.43 3.84
C LEU A 59 5.23 6.97 4.01
N MET A 60 4.04 6.65 3.48
CA MET A 60 3.52 5.29 3.49
C MET A 60 4.38 4.36 2.60
N ALA A 61 4.85 4.83 1.45
CA ALA A 61 5.78 4.08 0.61
C ALA A 61 7.10 3.77 1.32
N LEU A 62 7.65 4.71 2.10
CA LEU A 62 8.82 4.46 2.96
C LEU A 62 8.54 3.40 4.03
N GLY A 63 7.34 3.42 4.63
CA GLY A 63 6.89 2.38 5.56
C GLY A 63 6.79 1.00 4.89
N PHE A 64 6.27 0.93 3.67
CA PHE A 64 6.24 -0.32 2.90
C PHE A 64 7.63 -0.80 2.47
N MET A 65 8.56 0.11 2.16
CA MET A 65 9.95 -0.25 1.85
C MET A 65 10.66 -0.94 3.02
N ALA A 66 10.27 -0.70 4.27
CA ALA A 66 10.82 -1.42 5.41
C ALA A 66 10.59 -2.95 5.33
N PHE A 67 9.52 -3.37 4.65
CA PHE A 67 9.24 -4.79 4.41
C PHE A 67 9.94 -5.37 3.17
N SER A 68 10.56 -4.53 2.33
CA SER A 68 11.23 -4.99 1.10
C SER A 68 12.54 -5.76 1.36
N GLY A 69 13.12 -5.62 2.55
CA GLY A 69 14.29 -6.40 3.00
C GLY A 69 13.98 -7.80 3.49
N ILE A 70 12.69 -8.18 3.61
CA ILE A 70 12.28 -9.53 3.99
C ILE A 70 12.43 -10.43 2.75
N GLN A 71 13.59 -11.06 2.63
CA GLN A 71 13.82 -12.12 1.65
C GLN A 71 13.45 -13.46 2.29
N LEU A 72 12.44 -14.13 1.72
CA LEU A 72 12.08 -15.53 2.00
C LEU A 72 12.56 -16.41 0.86
#